data_AF-A0A964MVF1-F1
#
_entry.id   AF-A0A964MVF1-F1
#
_cell.length_a   1.000
_cell.length_b   1.000
_cell.length_c   1.000
_cell.angle_alpha   90.00
_cell.angle_beta   90.00
_cell.angle_gamma   90.00
#
_symmetry.space_group_name_H-M   'P 1'
#
loop_
_entity.id
_entity.type
_entity.pdbx_description
1 polymer ?
#
loop_
_entity_poly.entity_id
_entity_poly.type
_entity_poly.pdbx_seq_one_letter_code
_entity_poly.pdbx_strand_id
1 'polypeptide(L)'
;PRNVPNRTALGVTSITFVLICLINGGNDILATHFDLSINQIMWFSRISIFILPPLAFVITKRLCLSLQRADRDLLLHGMETGRLVRMPSGEFVEVHEPISAQKRFILTSHEQAPALELPATDARGVRRPGALKNKLRIRLSKAHAVAVPKVTAEDLKEIEHH
;
A
#
# COMPACT_ATOMS: atom_id res chain seq x y z
N PRO A 1 8.17 5.55 0.43
CA PRO A 1 7.84 4.34 -0.36
C PRO A 1 6.33 4.05 -0.49
N ARG A 2 5.54 4.31 0.57
CA ARG A 2 4.08 4.01 0.63
C ARG A 2 3.21 4.55 -0.51
N ASN A 3 3.64 5.59 -1.22
CA ASN A 3 2.87 6.20 -2.32
C ASN A 3 2.83 5.36 -3.61
N VAL A 4 3.63 4.28 -3.71
CA VAL A 4 3.58 3.33 -4.83
C VAL A 4 3.45 1.90 -4.30
N PRO A 5 2.26 1.49 -3.80
CA PRO A 5 2.08 0.25 -3.03
C PRO A 5 2.55 -1.00 -3.77
N ASN A 6 2.24 -1.13 -5.06
CA ASN A 6 2.61 -2.31 -5.85
C ASN A 6 4.12 -2.42 -6.05
N ARG A 7 4.82 -1.29 -6.31
CA ARG A 7 6.29 -1.29 -6.44
C ARG A 7 6.96 -1.66 -5.11
N THR A 8 6.46 -1.13 -4.00
CA THR A 8 6.98 -1.48 -2.67
C THR A 8 6.72 -2.95 -2.35
N ALA A 9 5.52 -3.46 -2.63
CA ALA A 9 5.19 -4.87 -2.43
C ALA A 9 6.05 -5.80 -3.29
N LEU A 10 6.33 -5.46 -4.56
CA LEU A 10 7.26 -6.20 -5.41
C LEU A 10 8.69 -6.18 -4.83
N GLY A 11 9.16 -5.03 -4.36
CA GLY A 11 10.47 -4.94 -3.69
C GLY A 11 10.57 -5.85 -2.48
N VAL A 12 9.56 -5.85 -1.60
CA VAL A 12 9.52 -6.73 -0.43
C VAL A 12 9.44 -8.21 -0.85
N THR A 13 8.66 -8.53 -1.88
CA THR A 13 8.56 -9.90 -2.43
C THR A 13 9.93 -10.42 -2.85
N SER A 14 10.71 -9.62 -3.59
CA SER A 14 12.06 -9.97 -4.01
C SER A 14 13.01 -10.15 -2.83
N ILE A 15 12.95 -9.26 -1.84
CA ILE A 15 13.76 -9.37 -0.62
C ILE A 15 13.41 -10.66 0.14
N THR A 16 12.13 -10.95 0.33
CA THR A 16 11.65 -12.19 0.98
C THR A 16 12.15 -13.43 0.25
N PHE A 17 12.07 -13.45 -1.07
CA PHE A 17 12.59 -14.55 -1.88
C PHE A 17 14.10 -14.74 -1.67
N VAL A 18 14.88 -13.65 -1.75
CA VAL A 18 16.34 -13.70 -1.53
C VAL A 18 16.67 -14.20 -0.13
N LEU A 19 15.96 -13.74 0.90
CA LEU A 19 16.17 -14.19 2.27
C LEU A 19 15.89 -15.69 2.43
N ILE A 20 14.84 -16.22 1.81
CA ILE A 20 14.54 -17.66 1.83
C ILE A 20 15.65 -18.46 1.14
N CYS A 21 16.11 -18.01 -0.03
CA CYS A 21 17.21 -18.65 -0.75
C CYS A 21 18.52 -18.61 0.06
N LEU A 22 18.80 -17.48 0.72
CA LEU A 22 19.97 -17.31 1.58
C LEU A 22 19.92 -18.24 2.79
N ILE A 23 18.78 -18.30 3.48
CA ILE A 23 18.53 -19.23 4.59
C ILE A 23 18.75 -20.68 4.14
N ASN A 24 18.24 -21.04 2.96
CA ASN A 24 18.42 -22.37 2.42
C ASN A 24 19.89 -22.67 2.03
N GLY A 25 20.64 -21.67 1.57
CA GLY A 25 22.07 -21.81 1.28
C GLY A 25 22.95 -21.99 2.52
N GLY A 26 22.49 -21.50 3.68
CA GLY A 26 23.13 -21.67 4.99
C GLY A 26 22.51 -22.77 5.86
N ASN A 27 21.83 -23.74 5.25
CA ASN A 27 21.08 -24.79 5.95
C ASN A 27 21.93 -25.60 6.94
N ASP A 28 23.20 -25.88 6.62
CA ASP A 28 24.10 -26.64 7.50
C ASP A 28 24.45 -25.89 8.79
N ILE A 29 24.69 -24.57 8.68
CA ILE A 29 24.97 -23.69 9.82
C ILE A 29 23.71 -23.55 10.69
N LEU A 30 22.54 -23.45 10.07
CA LEU A 30 21.27 -23.40 10.80
C LEU A 30 20.97 -24.73 11.51
N ALA A 31 21.29 -25.87 10.89
CA ALA A 31 21.11 -27.17 11.48
C ALA A 31 21.96 -27.35 12.75
N THR A 32 23.22 -26.91 12.73
CA THR A 32 24.14 -27.06 13.86
C THR A 32 23.91 -26.07 14.99
N HIS A 33 23.46 -24.84 14.71
CA HIS A 33 23.23 -23.82 15.75
C HIS A 33 21.86 -23.89 16.40
N PHE A 34 20.85 -24.44 15.71
CA PHE A 34 19.48 -24.51 16.20
C PHE A 34 19.01 -25.94 16.50
N ASP A 35 19.92 -26.92 16.44
CA ASP A 35 19.63 -28.35 16.67
C ASP A 35 18.46 -28.87 15.81
N LEU A 36 18.36 -28.37 14.57
CA LEU A 36 17.30 -28.73 13.61
C LEU A 36 17.81 -29.78 12.63
N SER A 37 16.92 -30.67 12.17
CA SER A 37 17.29 -31.56 11.07
C SER A 37 17.36 -30.80 9.74
N ILE A 38 18.34 -31.15 8.91
CA ILE A 38 18.49 -30.61 7.54
C ILE A 38 17.20 -30.82 6.74
N ASN A 39 16.54 -31.98 6.93
CA ASN A 39 15.27 -32.29 6.26
C ASN A 39 14.15 -31.31 6.63
N GLN A 40 14.05 -30.88 7.90
CA GLN A 40 13.08 -29.87 8.31
C GLN A 40 13.34 -28.53 7.62
N ILE A 41 14.60 -28.08 7.59
CA ILE A 41 14.99 -26.81 6.95
C ILE A 41 14.68 -26.86 5.45
N MET A 42 14.98 -27.99 4.79
CA MET A 42 14.71 -28.17 3.37
C MET A 42 13.22 -28.18 3.03
N TRP A 43 12.38 -28.85 3.82
CA TRP A 43 10.94 -28.81 3.61
C TRP A 43 10.37 -27.42 3.87
N PHE A 44 10.86 -26.75 4.92
CA PHE A 44 10.48 -25.38 5.22
C PHE A 44 10.80 -24.43 4.07
N SER A 45 12.01 -24.46 3.52
CA SER A 45 12.41 -23.56 2.43
C SER A 45 11.61 -23.82 1.15
N ARG A 46 11.35 -25.09 0.82
CA ARG A 46 10.52 -25.50 -0.33
C ARG A 46 9.10 -24.97 -0.26
N ILE A 47 8.48 -24.99 0.92
CA ILE A 47 7.13 -24.46 1.12
C ILE A 47 7.18 -22.92 1.12
N SER A 48 8.13 -22.37 1.87
CA SER A 48 8.32 -20.93 2.05
C SER A 48 8.49 -20.18 0.75
N ILE A 49 9.29 -20.68 -0.19
CA ILE A 49 9.60 -19.98 -1.45
C ILE A 49 8.36 -19.69 -2.30
N PHE A 50 7.30 -20.50 -2.17
CA PHE A 50 6.05 -20.32 -2.90
C PHE A 50 4.99 -19.57 -2.08
N ILE A 51 5.02 -19.67 -0.75
CA ILE A 51 3.98 -19.08 0.11
C ILE A 51 4.36 -17.69 0.61
N LEU A 52 5.57 -17.53 1.14
CA LEU A 52 6.00 -16.30 1.81
C LEU A 52 6.09 -15.10 0.86
N PRO A 53 6.63 -15.20 -0.37
CA PRO A 53 6.70 -14.02 -1.26
C PRO A 53 5.32 -13.48 -1.67
N PRO A 54 4.34 -14.31 -2.13
CA PRO A 54 2.99 -13.81 -2.40
C PRO A 54 2.29 -13.25 -1.15
N LEU A 55 2.50 -13.87 0.01
CA LEU A 55 1.95 -13.38 1.27
C LEU A 55 2.54 -12.01 1.64
N ALA A 56 3.86 -11.86 1.53
CA ALA A 56 4.57 -10.61 1.78
C ALA A 56 4.10 -9.50 0.83
N PHE A 57 3.81 -9.82 -0.44
CA PHE A 57 3.22 -8.88 -1.39
C PHE A 57 1.87 -8.34 -0.87
N VAL A 58 0.95 -9.23 -0.50
CA VAL A 58 -0.40 -8.85 -0.06
C VAL A 58 -0.35 -8.01 1.22
N ILE A 59 0.44 -8.46 2.21
CA ILE A 59 0.61 -7.75 3.49
C ILE A 59 1.20 -6.36 3.24
N THR A 60 2.29 -6.27 2.49
CA THR A 60 2.97 -4.99 2.22
C THR A 60 2.05 -4.02 1.48
N LYS A 61 1.29 -4.50 0.49
CA LYS A 61 0.31 -3.68 -0.23
C LYS A 61 -0.77 -3.15 0.71
N ARG A 62 -1.31 -4.00 1.60
CA ARG A 62 -2.32 -3.60 2.59
C ARG A 62 -1.77 -2.56 3.57
N LEU A 63 -0.55 -2.74 4.07
CA LEU A 63 0.11 -1.78 4.95
C LEU A 63 0.33 -0.43 4.26
N CYS A 64 0.81 -0.42 3.02
CA CYS A 64 0.99 0.83 2.26
C CYS A 64 -0.33 1.60 2.12
N LEU A 65 -1.43 0.91 1.79
CA LEU A 65 -2.75 1.52 1.68
C LEU A 65 -3.28 2.01 3.03
N SER A 66 -3.02 1.27 4.13
CA SER A 66 -3.38 1.70 5.47
C SER A 66 -2.65 2.98 5.88
N LEU A 67 -1.36 3.06 5.58
CA LEU A 67 -0.56 4.26 5.83
C LEU A 67 -1.06 5.46 5.03
N GLN A 68 -1.48 5.25 3.78
CA GLN A 68 -2.09 6.32 2.98
C GLN A 68 -3.43 6.81 3.55
N ARG A 69 -4.23 5.91 4.16
CA ARG A 69 -5.47 6.32 4.85
C ARG A 69 -5.16 7.16 6.08
N ALA A 70 -4.23 6.71 6.92
CA ALA A 70 -3.79 7.46 8.08
C ALA A 70 -3.25 8.85 7.70
N ASP A 71 -2.50 8.96 6.59
CA ASP A 71 -2.06 10.27 6.08
C ASP A 71 -3.23 11.16 5.64
N ARG A 72 -4.25 10.57 4.99
CA ARG A 72 -5.45 11.28 4.59
C ARG A 72 -6.21 11.78 5.81
N ASP A 73 -6.39 10.94 6.82
CA ASP A 73 -7.09 11.30 8.06
C ASP A 73 -6.34 12.42 8.79
N LEU A 74 -5.01 12.38 8.79
CA LEU A 74 -4.15 13.45 9.35
C LEU A 74 -4.30 14.78 8.60
N LEU A 75 -4.49 14.74 7.27
CA LEU A 75 -4.72 15.93 6.45
C LEU A 75 -6.11 16.54 6.69
N LEU A 76 -7.11 15.69 6.95
CA LEU A 76 -8.51 16.07 7.14
C LEU A 76 -8.79 16.58 8.55
N HIS A 77 -8.32 15.87 9.58
CA HIS A 77 -8.65 16.15 10.97
C HIS A 77 -7.54 16.88 11.72
N GLY A 78 -6.29 16.84 11.23
CA GLY A 78 -5.13 17.37 11.94
C GLY A 78 -4.44 16.30 12.80
N MET A 79 -3.44 16.72 13.59
CA MET A 79 -2.72 15.85 14.51
C MET A 79 -3.48 15.66 15.82
N GLU A 80 -3.60 14.41 16.23
CA GLU A 80 -4.02 14.00 17.57
C GLU A 80 -3.08 14.61 18.63
N THR A 81 -3.63 15.36 19.58
CA THR A 81 -2.84 15.95 20.69
C THR A 81 -2.85 15.10 21.94
N GLY A 82 -3.73 14.08 22.02
CA GLY A 82 -3.97 13.31 23.23
C GLY A 82 -4.74 14.08 24.32
N ARG A 83 -5.20 15.31 24.04
CA ARG A 83 -6.02 16.10 24.98
C ARG A 83 -7.51 15.85 24.72
N LEU A 84 -8.12 15.11 25.64
CA LEU A 84 -9.57 14.90 25.68
C LEU A 84 -10.25 16.03 26.44
N VAL A 85 -11.18 16.73 25.80
CA VAL A 85 -12.01 17.76 26.43
C VAL A 85 -13.43 17.23 26.55
N ARG A 86 -14.01 17.36 27.75
CA ARG A 86 -15.41 17.02 27.99
C ARG A 86 -16.28 18.23 27.69
N MET A 87 -17.19 18.08 26.75
CA MET A 87 -18.16 19.11 26.37
C MET A 87 -19.25 19.27 27.44
N PRO A 88 -19.94 20.42 27.52
CA PRO A 88 -21.06 20.62 28.43
C PRO A 88 -22.21 19.62 28.21
N SER A 89 -22.33 19.05 27.00
CA SER A 89 -23.26 17.97 26.66
C SER A 89 -22.88 16.61 27.26
N GLY A 90 -21.67 16.47 27.81
CA GLY A 90 -21.14 15.24 28.38
C GLY A 90 -20.27 14.41 27.43
N GLU A 91 -20.18 14.78 26.15
CA GLU A 91 -19.34 14.13 25.14
C GLU A 91 -17.85 14.41 25.35
N PHE A 92 -16.99 13.47 24.93
CA PHE A 92 -15.54 13.65 24.95
C PHE A 92 -15.04 13.83 23.52
N VAL A 93 -14.35 14.96 23.27
CA VAL A 93 -13.77 15.28 21.97
C VAL A 93 -12.26 15.38 22.11
N GLU A 94 -11.53 14.73 21.22
CA GLU A 94 -10.09 14.90 21.12
C GLU A 94 -9.78 16.19 20.35
N VAL A 95 -9.00 17.07 20.98
CA VAL A 95 -8.58 18.31 20.33
C VAL A 95 -7.51 17.97 19.29
N HIS A 96 -7.81 18.26 18.03
CA HIS A 96 -6.84 18.10 16.95
C HIS A 96 -6.17 19.44 16.65
N GLU A 97 -4.86 19.41 16.44
CA GLU A 97 -4.09 20.57 16.02
C GLU A 97 -3.82 20.54 14.52
N PRO A 98 -3.94 21.68 13.81
CA PRO A 98 -3.65 21.73 12.39
C PRO A 98 -2.18 21.41 12.14
N ILE A 99 -1.93 20.52 11.18
CA ILE A 99 -0.57 20.22 10.74
C ILE A 99 0.10 21.43 10.09
N SER A 100 1.42 21.51 10.22
CA SER A 100 2.22 22.56 9.57
C SER A 100 2.08 22.51 8.04
N ALA A 101 2.15 23.68 7.41
CA ALA A 101 2.05 23.81 5.94
C ALA A 101 3.09 22.95 5.20
N GLN A 102 4.30 22.86 5.75
CA GLN A 102 5.36 22.01 5.19
C GLN A 102 4.98 20.52 5.22
N LYS A 103 4.45 20.02 6.35
CA LYS A 103 4.02 18.62 6.48
C LYS A 103 2.85 18.33 5.54
N ARG A 104 1.90 19.26 5.42
CA ARG A 104 0.78 19.18 4.47
C ARG A 104 1.27 19.06 3.03
N PHE A 105 2.22 19.89 2.62
CA PHE A 105 2.81 19.86 1.27
C PHE A 105 3.51 18.52 0.99
N ILE A 106 4.31 18.01 1.92
CA ILE A 106 5.00 16.73 1.76
C ILE A 106 4.00 15.60 1.52
N LEU A 107 2.91 15.57 2.27
CA LEU A 107 1.87 14.53 2.15
C LEU A 107 1.02 14.64 0.88
N THR A 108 0.95 15.79 0.22
CA THR A 108 0.15 15.99 -1.00
C THR A 108 0.99 16.07 -2.29
N SER A 109 2.31 16.29 -2.17
CA SER A 109 3.24 16.52 -3.28
C SER A 109 3.42 15.33 -4.24
N HIS A 110 3.11 14.09 -3.83
CA HIS A 110 3.36 12.91 -4.66
C HIS A 110 2.42 12.81 -5.85
N GLU A 111 2.88 12.40 -7.03
CA GLU A 111 1.98 12.21 -8.17
C GLU A 111 1.10 10.95 -8.01
N GLN A 112 -0.17 11.05 -8.42
CA GLN A 112 -1.10 9.90 -8.49
C GLN A 112 -1.59 9.75 -9.92
N ALA A 113 -0.92 8.89 -10.69
CA ALA A 113 -1.33 8.60 -12.06
C ALA A 113 -2.66 7.84 -12.05
N PRO A 114 -3.68 8.31 -12.80
CA PRO A 114 -4.96 7.60 -12.91
C PRO A 114 -4.77 6.26 -13.64
N ALA A 115 -5.73 5.36 -13.44
CA ALA A 115 -5.77 4.13 -14.22
C ALA A 115 -5.89 4.46 -15.72
N LEU A 116 -5.18 3.70 -16.55
CA LEU A 116 -5.24 3.87 -17.99
C LEU A 116 -6.65 3.58 -18.50
N GLU A 117 -7.29 4.60 -19.05
CA GLU A 117 -8.56 4.46 -19.76
C GLU A 117 -8.27 4.31 -21.26
N LEU A 118 -8.43 3.08 -21.76
CA LEU A 118 -8.41 2.82 -23.20
C LEU A 118 -9.87 2.74 -23.67
N PRO A 119 -10.36 3.72 -24.46
CA PRO A 119 -11.70 3.63 -25.02
C PRO A 119 -11.80 2.39 -25.90
N ALA A 120 -12.96 1.72 -25.86
CA ALA A 120 -13.21 0.49 -26.60
C ALA A 120 -13.21 0.69 -28.12
N THR A 121 -13.44 1.94 -28.55
CA THR A 121 -13.49 2.38 -29.94
C THR A 121 -12.42 3.44 -30.20
N ASP A 122 -11.88 3.42 -31.41
CA ASP A 122 -11.02 4.50 -31.90
C ASP A 122 -11.81 5.80 -32.10
N ALA A 123 -11.10 6.91 -32.35
CA ALA A 123 -11.69 8.22 -32.65
C ALA A 123 -12.69 8.21 -33.83
N ARG A 124 -12.68 7.15 -34.66
CA ARG A 124 -13.59 6.92 -35.78
C ARG A 124 -14.74 5.94 -35.46
N GLY A 125 -14.94 5.57 -34.20
CA GLY A 125 -15.99 4.65 -33.76
C GLY A 125 -15.75 3.16 -34.07
N VAL A 126 -14.62 2.82 -34.71
CA VAL A 126 -14.27 1.43 -35.04
C VAL A 126 -13.73 0.71 -33.79
N ARG A 127 -14.17 -0.53 -33.56
CA ARG A 127 -13.63 -1.38 -32.48
C ARG A 127 -12.14 -1.64 -32.72
N ARG A 128 -11.31 -1.33 -31.72
CA ARG A 128 -9.86 -1.58 -31.80
C ARG A 128 -9.58 -3.07 -31.98
N PRO A 129 -8.72 -3.48 -32.93
CA PRO A 129 -8.24 -4.86 -33.01
C PRO A 129 -7.49 -5.23 -31.72
N GLY A 130 -7.61 -6.48 -31.27
CA GLY A 130 -6.95 -6.95 -30.04
C GLY A 130 -7.68 -6.64 -28.73
N ALA A 131 -9.02 -6.65 -28.74
CA ALA A 131 -9.87 -6.35 -27.58
C ALA A 131 -9.49 -7.11 -26.29
N LEU A 132 -9.02 -8.36 -26.38
CA LEU A 132 -8.56 -9.15 -25.24
C LEU A 132 -7.29 -8.59 -24.59
N LYS A 133 -6.28 -8.22 -25.39
CA LYS A 133 -5.03 -7.61 -24.89
C LYS A 133 -5.32 -6.26 -24.24
N ASN A 134 -6.19 -5.45 -24.84
CA ASN A 134 -6.61 -4.17 -24.27
C ASN A 134 -7.36 -4.35 -22.95
N LYS A 135 -8.26 -5.33 -22.85
CA LYS A 135 -8.94 -5.66 -21.58
C LYS A 135 -7.97 -6.06 -20.48
N LEU A 136 -6.97 -6.91 -20.79
CA LEU A 136 -5.96 -7.32 -19.82
C LEU A 136 -5.10 -6.13 -19.38
N ARG A 137 -4.67 -5.28 -20.33
CA ARG A 137 -3.89 -4.07 -20.04
C ARG A 137 -4.65 -3.09 -19.14
N ILE A 138 -5.94 -2.89 -19.38
CA ILE A 138 -6.81 -2.05 -18.52
C ILE A 138 -6.89 -2.65 -17.12
N ARG A 139 -7.11 -3.97 -16.99
CA ARG A 139 -7.20 -4.64 -15.68
C ARG A 139 -5.89 -4.51 -14.89
N LEU A 140 -4.75 -4.74 -15.54
CA LEU A 140 -3.44 -4.58 -14.92
C LEU A 140 -3.17 -3.13 -14.52
N SER A 141 -3.53 -2.17 -15.37
CA SER A 141 -3.38 -0.75 -15.04
C SER A 141 -4.26 -0.34 -13.86
N LYS A 142 -5.53 -0.78 -13.82
CA LYS A 142 -6.43 -0.56 -12.68
C LYS A 142 -5.87 -1.18 -11.40
N ALA A 143 -5.37 -2.41 -11.46
CA ALA A 143 -4.74 -3.06 -10.30
C ALA A 143 -3.46 -2.35 -9.84
N HIS A 144 -2.72 -1.75 -10.79
CA HIS A 144 -1.52 -0.97 -10.51
C HIS A 144 -1.84 0.39 -9.87
N ALA A 145 -2.90 1.05 -10.34
CA ALA A 145 -3.32 2.39 -9.91
C ALA A 145 -4.15 2.42 -8.61
N VAL A 146 -4.20 1.31 -7.86
CA VAL A 146 -4.91 1.27 -6.56
C VAL A 146 -4.13 2.08 -5.53
N ALA A 147 -4.65 3.25 -5.19
CA ALA A 147 -4.17 4.15 -4.15
C ALA A 147 -5.34 4.89 -3.49
N VAL A 148 -5.14 5.41 -2.28
CA VAL A 148 -6.10 6.30 -1.62
C VAL A 148 -6.05 7.66 -2.33
N PRO A 149 -7.20 8.22 -2.75
CA PRO A 149 -7.22 9.52 -3.43
C PRO A 149 -6.69 10.61 -2.49
N LYS A 150 -6.01 11.60 -3.07
CA LYS A 150 -5.58 12.79 -2.32
C LYS A 150 -6.79 13.56 -1.80
N VAL A 151 -6.59 14.23 -0.67
CA VAL A 151 -7.52 15.23 -0.14
C VAL A 151 -7.64 16.38 -1.15
N THR A 152 -8.88 16.70 -1.52
CA THR A 152 -9.19 17.85 -2.38
C THR A 152 -9.49 19.09 -1.54
N ALA A 153 -9.56 20.27 -2.18
CA ALA A 153 -9.99 21.48 -1.50
C ALA A 153 -11.48 21.44 -1.11
N GLU A 154 -12.28 20.59 -1.77
CA GLU A 154 -13.69 20.36 -1.45
C GLU A 154 -13.81 19.54 -0.17
N ASP A 155 -13.05 18.44 -0.04
CA ASP A 155 -13.00 17.61 1.17
C ASP A 155 -12.69 18.43 2.45
N LEU A 156 -11.83 19.45 2.34
CA LEU A 156 -11.49 20.33 3.47
C LEU A 156 -12.63 21.28 3.85
N LYS A 157 -13.37 21.79 2.86
CA LYS A 157 -14.52 22.68 3.10
C LYS A 157 -15.68 21.93 3.74
N GLU A 158 -15.90 20.67 3.37
CA GLU A 158 -16.93 19.83 4.00
C GLU A 158 -16.69 19.69 5.51
N ILE A 159 -15.42 19.56 5.93
CA ILE A 159 -15.06 19.46 7.35
C ILE A 159 -15.23 20.79 8.08
N GLU A 160 -14.92 21.93 7.45
CA GLU A 160 -15.14 23.26 8.08
C GLU A 160 -16.62 23.56 8.37
N HIS A 161 -17.54 22.86 7.71
CA HIS A 161 -18.98 23.00 7.90
C HIS A 161 -19.58 22.03 8.93
N HIS A 162 -18.79 21.11 9.48
CA HIS A 162 -19.19 20.13 10.50
C HIS A 162 -18.65 20.48 11.89
#